data_AF-A0A8J0QU96-F1
#
_entry.id   AF-A0A8J0QU96-F1
#
_cell.length_a   1.000
_cell.length_b   1.000
_cell.length_c   1.000
_cell.angle_alpha   90.00
_cell.angle_beta   90.00
_cell.angle_gamma   90.00
#
_symmetry.space_group_name_H-M   'P 1'
#
loop_
_entity.id
_entity.type
_entity.pdbx_description
1 polymer ?
#
loop_
_entity_poly.entity_id
_entity_poly.type
_entity_poly.pdbx_seq_one_letter_code
_entity_poly.pdbx_strand_id
1 'polypeptide(L)'
;MAAKVSVLLVALLYFGHSSFAKNSHSSSSSEEKYPISKKDCKVDPHVRRDCGYSGISESECKKRNCCFDSSILNVNFCFFSRSQDKEQCSSNKKDRKNCGHSGISARDCYSKGCCYDPSDRSGNECYKPTVKSCAVTHKNRKDCGYPYISAKDCFSRGCCFDDSVPQTIWCYYGTN
;
A
#
# COMPACT_ATOMS: atom_id res chain seq x y z
N MET A 1 2.68 -28.75 -77.69
CA MET A 1 3.19 -27.37 -77.54
C MET A 1 2.22 -26.61 -76.65
N ALA A 2 2.72 -26.03 -75.56
CA ALA A 2 1.93 -25.40 -74.50
C ALA A 2 1.51 -23.97 -74.87
N ALA A 3 0.29 -23.56 -74.51
CA ALA A 3 -0.12 -22.16 -74.53
C ALA A 3 -0.39 -21.68 -73.09
N LYS A 4 0.46 -20.77 -72.61
CA LYS A 4 0.29 -20.05 -71.34
C LYS A 4 -0.67 -18.89 -71.57
N VAL A 5 -1.75 -18.82 -70.80
CA VAL A 5 -2.64 -17.66 -70.76
C VAL A 5 -2.11 -16.67 -69.72
N SER A 6 -1.58 -15.55 -70.19
CA SER A 6 -1.19 -14.40 -69.38
C SER A 6 -2.44 -13.65 -68.91
N VAL A 7 -2.60 -13.51 -67.59
CA VAL A 7 -3.61 -12.65 -66.98
C VAL A 7 -2.93 -11.34 -66.57
N LEU A 8 -3.33 -10.23 -67.18
CA LEU A 8 -2.97 -8.88 -66.76
C LEU A 8 -4.21 -7.98 -66.83
N LEU A 9 -4.46 -7.29 -65.71
CA LEU A 9 -5.05 -5.94 -65.60
C LEU A 9 -6.58 -5.85 -65.85
N VAL A 10 -7.43 -5.11 -65.13
CA VAL A 10 -7.35 -4.04 -64.12
C VAL A 10 -8.69 -4.03 -63.38
N ALA A 11 -8.72 -3.74 -62.07
CA ALA A 11 -9.88 -3.08 -61.47
C ALA A 11 -9.39 -2.11 -60.37
N LEU A 12 -9.16 -0.86 -60.77
CA LEU A 12 -9.03 0.28 -59.88
C LEU A 12 -10.43 0.79 -59.54
N LEU A 13 -10.81 0.74 -58.27
CA LEU A 13 -11.78 1.69 -57.70
C LEU A 13 -11.25 2.19 -56.35
N TYR A 14 -10.85 3.45 -56.40
CA TYR A 14 -10.75 4.46 -55.34
C TYR A 14 -11.46 4.11 -54.02
N PHE A 15 -10.82 4.39 -52.88
CA PHE A 15 -11.25 5.42 -51.92
C PHE A 15 -10.16 5.62 -50.86
N GLY A 16 -9.90 6.89 -50.52
CA GLY A 16 -8.73 7.35 -49.80
C GLY A 16 -8.58 6.80 -48.38
N HIS A 17 -7.33 6.68 -47.94
CA HIS A 17 -6.99 6.55 -46.53
C HIS A 17 -6.30 7.83 -46.07
N SER A 18 -7.13 8.65 -45.46
CA SER A 18 -6.90 9.64 -44.41
C SER A 18 -5.49 9.65 -43.81
N SER A 19 -4.95 10.86 -43.71
CA SER A 19 -3.80 11.26 -42.92
C SER A 19 -3.66 10.45 -41.63
N PHE A 20 -2.52 9.79 -41.45
CA PHE A 20 -2.06 9.29 -40.16
C PHE A 20 -1.88 10.50 -39.23
N ALA A 21 -2.95 10.84 -38.50
CA ALA A 21 -2.82 11.61 -37.28
C ALA A 21 -1.93 10.79 -36.34
N LYS A 22 -0.72 11.30 -36.08
CA LYS A 22 0.06 10.92 -34.91
C LYS A 22 -0.82 11.26 -33.72
N ASN A 23 -1.62 10.30 -33.29
CA ASN A 23 -2.33 10.40 -32.04
C ASN A 23 -1.25 10.23 -30.98
N SER A 24 -0.67 11.35 -30.56
CA SER A 24 -0.04 11.45 -29.26
C SER A 24 -1.15 11.21 -28.24
N HIS A 25 -1.45 9.93 -27.99
CA HIS A 25 -1.90 9.53 -26.68
C HIS A 25 -0.73 9.85 -25.76
N SER A 26 -0.75 11.10 -25.30
CA SER A 26 -0.29 11.48 -23.98
C SER A 26 -1.00 10.52 -23.03
N SER A 27 -0.38 9.37 -22.82
CA SER A 27 -0.62 8.54 -21.66
C SER A 27 -0.26 9.42 -20.48
N SER A 28 -1.26 10.15 -20.01
CA SER A 28 -1.27 10.84 -18.74
C SER A 28 -0.98 9.80 -17.66
N SER A 29 0.30 9.55 -17.43
CA SER A 29 0.81 8.76 -16.33
C SER A 29 0.49 9.54 -15.06
N SER A 30 -0.62 9.18 -14.44
CA SER A 30 -1.02 9.59 -13.11
C SER A 30 0.14 9.38 -12.14
N GLU A 31 0.65 10.50 -11.63
CA GLU A 31 1.32 10.70 -10.35
C GLU A 31 1.99 9.47 -9.70
N GLU A 32 3.28 9.30 -9.94
CA GLU A 32 4.14 8.61 -8.99
C GLU A 32 4.27 9.50 -7.74
N LYS A 33 3.40 9.24 -6.76
CA LYS A 33 3.44 9.89 -5.43
C LYS A 33 4.82 9.63 -4.81
N TYR A 34 5.61 10.70 -4.67
CA TYR A 34 7.00 10.75 -4.20
C TYR A 34 7.47 9.51 -3.40
N PRO A 35 8.57 8.85 -3.82
CA PRO A 35 9.16 7.75 -3.06
C PRO A 35 9.52 8.22 -1.65
N ILE A 36 9.29 7.37 -0.64
CA ILE A 36 9.65 7.66 0.75
C ILE A 36 11.09 8.15 0.81
N SER A 37 11.30 9.34 1.39
CA SER A 37 12.64 9.87 1.57
C SER A 37 13.47 8.92 2.42
N LYS A 38 14.73 8.64 2.02
CA LYS A 38 15.68 7.84 2.81
C LYS A 38 15.81 8.34 4.26
N LYS A 39 15.64 9.65 4.49
CA LYS A 39 15.62 10.23 5.83
C LYS A 39 14.43 9.70 6.64
N ASP A 40 13.25 9.62 6.03
CA ASP A 40 12.02 9.17 6.67
C ASP A 40 12.09 7.69 7.12
N CYS A 41 12.96 6.89 6.49
CA CYS A 41 13.26 5.50 6.88
C CYS A 41 14.27 5.34 8.03
N LYS A 42 14.83 6.43 8.56
CA LYS A 42 15.68 6.37 9.76
C LYS A 42 14.82 6.21 11.03
N VAL A 43 14.34 4.99 11.25
CA VAL A 43 13.58 4.56 12.44
C VAL A 43 14.45 3.59 13.25
N ASP A 44 14.47 3.75 14.57
CA ASP A 44 15.15 2.81 15.46
C ASP A 44 14.59 1.38 15.24
N PRO A 45 15.45 0.39 14.94
CA PRO A 45 15.06 -0.98 14.64
C PRO A 45 14.10 -1.62 15.64
N HIS A 46 14.23 -1.33 16.93
CA HIS A 46 13.45 -1.97 17.98
C HIS A 46 12.07 -1.34 18.20
N VAL A 47 11.77 -0.25 17.50
CA VAL A 47 10.49 0.48 17.55
C VAL A 47 9.86 0.63 16.16
N ARG A 48 10.30 -0.18 15.19
CA ARG A 48 9.71 -0.25 13.85
C ARG A 48 8.32 -0.89 13.92
N ARG A 49 7.27 -0.17 13.53
CA ARG A 49 5.95 -0.79 13.33
C ARG A 49 5.88 -1.48 11.97
N ASP A 50 5.35 -2.70 11.98
CA ASP A 50 5.19 -3.55 10.79
C ASP A 50 4.30 -2.88 9.75
N CYS A 51 4.78 -2.80 8.50
CA CYS A 51 4.00 -2.36 7.34
C CYS A 51 3.63 -3.52 6.40
N GLY A 52 4.28 -4.66 6.58
CA GLY A 52 4.19 -5.80 5.66
C GLY A 52 3.61 -7.02 6.35
N TYR A 53 4.31 -8.12 6.10
CA TYR A 53 4.07 -9.42 6.70
C TYR A 53 5.40 -10.17 6.76
N SER A 54 5.46 -11.23 7.57
CA SER A 54 6.68 -12.03 7.74
C SER A 54 7.15 -12.61 6.40
N GLY A 55 8.45 -12.49 6.10
CA GLY A 55 9.04 -13.00 4.86
C GLY A 55 8.79 -12.15 3.60
N ILE A 56 8.20 -10.95 3.73
CA ILE A 56 8.05 -10.02 2.61
C ILE A 56 9.40 -9.66 1.99
N SER A 57 9.46 -9.61 0.66
CA SER A 57 10.67 -9.20 -0.07
C SER A 57 10.89 -7.68 0.03
N GLU A 58 12.13 -7.23 -0.19
CA GLU A 58 12.44 -5.80 -0.26
C GLU A 58 11.61 -5.08 -1.35
N SER A 59 11.47 -5.71 -2.51
CA SER A 59 10.72 -5.15 -3.63
C SER A 59 9.24 -5.01 -3.32
N GLU A 60 8.65 -6.00 -2.66
CA GLU A 60 7.23 -5.95 -2.26
C GLU A 60 7.00 -4.94 -1.14
N CYS A 61 7.90 -4.88 -0.16
CA CYS A 61 7.83 -3.86 0.88
C CYS A 61 7.88 -2.43 0.30
N LYS A 62 8.79 -2.18 -0.64
CA LYS A 62 8.90 -0.87 -1.31
C LYS A 62 7.68 -0.54 -2.17
N LYS A 63 7.09 -1.54 -2.85
CA LYS A 63 5.83 -1.36 -3.61
C LYS A 63 4.65 -0.99 -2.73
N ARG A 64 4.62 -1.49 -1.48
CA ARG A 64 3.68 -1.05 -0.44
C ARG A 64 3.98 0.36 0.08
N ASN A 65 4.95 1.04 -0.53
CA ASN A 65 5.46 2.33 -0.13
C ASN A 65 5.86 2.28 1.35
N CYS A 66 6.79 1.40 1.70
CA CYS A 66 7.35 1.27 3.04
C CYS A 66 8.88 1.16 3.03
N CYS A 67 9.47 1.28 4.21
CA CYS A 67 10.90 1.17 4.42
C CYS A 67 11.30 -0.29 4.60
N PHE A 68 12.45 -0.67 4.02
CA PHE A 68 13.00 -2.01 4.16
C PHE A 68 14.43 -1.97 4.71
N ASP A 69 14.72 -2.80 5.71
CA ASP A 69 16.07 -3.04 6.24
C ASP A 69 16.12 -4.38 6.98
N SER A 70 16.81 -5.36 6.37
CA SER A 70 17.02 -6.71 6.91
C SER A 70 18.40 -6.91 7.54
N SER A 71 19.18 -5.84 7.73
CA SER A 71 20.55 -5.94 8.29
C SER A 71 20.57 -6.26 9.79
N ILE A 72 19.42 -6.19 10.46
CA ILE A 72 19.25 -6.38 11.90
C ILE A 72 18.21 -7.48 12.11
N LEU A 73 18.54 -8.51 12.89
CA LEU A 73 17.66 -9.65 13.16
C LEU A 73 16.63 -9.32 14.26
N ASN A 74 15.57 -10.13 14.33
CA ASN A 74 14.52 -10.06 15.37
C ASN A 74 13.81 -8.69 15.44
N VAL A 75 13.69 -8.00 14.30
CA VAL A 75 12.95 -6.74 14.14
C VAL A 75 12.14 -6.77 12.85
N ASN A 76 11.22 -5.81 12.69
CA ASN A 76 10.45 -5.69 11.46
C ASN A 76 11.34 -5.20 10.31
N PHE A 77 11.52 -6.04 9.29
CA PHE A 77 12.32 -5.69 8.11
C PHE A 77 11.57 -4.74 7.20
N CYS A 78 10.25 -4.94 7.04
CA CYS A 78 9.37 -4.02 6.35
C CYS A 78 8.57 -3.18 7.35
N PHE A 79 8.80 -1.88 7.38
CA PHE A 79 8.28 -1.01 8.42
C PHE A 79 7.79 0.32 7.88
N PHE A 80 6.87 0.95 8.60
CA PHE A 80 6.40 2.28 8.25
C PHE A 80 7.53 3.31 8.33
N SER A 81 7.53 4.25 7.40
CA SER A 81 8.35 5.45 7.54
C SER A 81 7.87 6.31 8.71
N ARG A 82 8.71 7.22 9.22
CA ARG A 82 8.30 8.10 10.34
C ARG A 82 7.03 8.90 10.03
N SER A 83 6.87 9.37 8.80
CA SER A 83 5.69 10.14 8.40
C SER A 83 4.43 9.28 8.32
N GLN A 84 4.51 8.07 7.74
CA GLN A 84 3.39 7.12 7.74
C GLN A 84 3.02 6.69 9.16
N ASP A 85 4.04 6.45 9.98
CA ASP A 85 3.88 6.00 11.35
C ASP A 85 3.06 7.01 12.15
N LYS A 86 3.49 8.28 12.07
CA LYS A 86 2.83 9.44 12.65
C LYS A 86 1.40 9.63 12.12
N GLU A 87 1.18 9.49 10.82
CA GLU A 87 -0.14 9.67 10.21
C GLU A 87 -1.16 8.66 10.75
N GLN A 88 -0.78 7.38 10.85
CA GLN A 88 -1.67 6.32 11.33
C GLN A 88 -1.88 6.34 12.86
N CYS A 89 -0.93 6.92 13.61
CA CYS A 89 -0.99 7.00 15.07
C CYS A 89 -1.38 8.37 15.62
N SER A 90 -1.78 9.29 14.73
CA SER A 90 -2.27 10.62 15.07
C SER A 90 -3.68 10.54 15.66
N SER A 91 -3.77 10.24 16.95
CA SER A 91 -5.02 10.17 17.72
C SER A 91 -5.00 11.10 18.93
N ASN A 92 -6.15 11.66 19.30
CA ASN A 92 -6.30 12.37 20.57
C ASN A 92 -6.18 11.37 21.72
N LYS A 93 -5.38 11.70 22.75
CA LYS A 93 -5.17 10.84 23.93
C LYS A 93 -6.47 10.35 24.56
N LYS A 94 -7.53 11.17 24.56
CA LYS A 94 -8.84 10.83 25.15
C LYS A 94 -9.64 9.81 24.35
N ASP A 95 -9.39 9.71 23.04
CA ASP A 95 -10.13 8.83 22.13
C ASP A 95 -9.37 7.53 21.85
N ARG A 96 -8.15 7.39 22.39
CA ARG A 96 -7.31 6.20 22.24
C ARG A 96 -7.99 4.99 22.87
N LYS A 97 -8.08 3.92 22.08
CA LYS A 97 -8.49 2.60 22.57
C LYS A 97 -7.24 1.83 22.99
N ASN A 98 -7.20 1.34 24.22
CA ASN A 98 -6.08 0.54 24.71
C ASN A 98 -5.83 -0.69 23.81
N CYS A 99 -4.55 -1.01 23.57
CA CYS A 99 -4.11 -2.11 22.70
C CYS A 99 -3.02 -2.98 23.36
N GLY A 100 -2.79 -2.80 24.67
CA GLY A 100 -1.72 -3.45 25.41
C GLY A 100 -2.09 -3.66 26.87
N HIS A 101 -1.08 -3.55 27.73
CA HIS A 101 -1.23 -3.55 29.19
C HIS A 101 -0.31 -2.48 29.77
N SER A 102 -0.51 -2.13 31.03
CA SER A 102 0.35 -1.18 31.73
C SER A 102 1.80 -1.64 31.73
N GLY A 103 2.73 -0.76 31.36
CA GLY A 103 4.17 -1.04 31.31
C GLY A 103 4.61 -1.87 30.11
N ILE A 104 3.76 -2.05 29.11
CA ILE A 104 4.14 -2.74 27.86
C ILE A 104 5.29 -2.00 27.17
N SER A 105 6.25 -2.75 26.63
CA SER A 105 7.34 -2.17 25.86
C SER A 105 6.85 -1.63 24.51
N ALA A 106 7.54 -0.63 23.96
CA ALA A 106 7.26 -0.14 22.61
C ALA A 106 7.30 -1.28 21.58
N ARG A 107 8.30 -2.16 21.69
CA ARG A 107 8.47 -3.33 20.81
C ARG A 107 7.24 -4.25 20.86
N ASP A 108 6.78 -4.61 22.06
CA ASP A 108 5.64 -5.52 22.23
C ASP A 108 4.31 -4.86 21.84
N CYS A 109 4.21 -3.54 21.99
CA CYS A 109 3.09 -2.78 21.48
C CYS A 109 3.05 -2.81 19.94
N TYR A 110 4.18 -2.55 19.28
CA TYR A 110 4.26 -2.57 17.82
C TYR A 110 4.10 -3.97 17.22
N SER A 111 4.55 -5.02 17.91
CA SER A 111 4.34 -6.41 17.46
C SER A 111 2.86 -6.81 17.46
N LYS A 112 2.02 -6.14 18.26
CA LYS A 112 0.55 -6.26 18.25
C LYS A 112 -0.12 -5.41 17.15
N GLY A 113 0.65 -4.70 16.32
CA GLY A 113 0.13 -3.78 15.31
C GLY A 113 -0.48 -2.50 15.89
N CYS A 114 -0.11 -2.14 17.12
CA CYS A 114 -0.61 -0.96 17.82
C CYS A 114 0.31 0.26 17.61
N CYS A 115 -0.15 1.41 18.08
CA CYS A 115 0.61 2.63 18.24
C CYS A 115 1.16 2.75 19.66
N TYR A 116 2.33 3.38 19.83
CA TYR A 116 2.96 3.58 21.12
C TYR A 116 3.28 5.07 21.36
N ASP A 117 2.92 5.60 22.53
CA ASP A 117 3.23 6.95 22.99
C ASP A 117 3.79 6.90 24.43
N PRO A 118 5.11 6.97 24.61
CA PRO A 118 5.74 6.88 25.94
C PRO A 118 5.41 8.09 26.84
N SER A 119 4.84 9.17 26.29
CA SER A 119 4.41 10.33 27.08
C SER A 119 3.05 10.13 27.75
N ASP A 120 2.31 9.08 27.40
CA ASP A 120 1.02 8.78 27.97
C ASP A 120 1.17 7.94 29.25
N ARG A 121 1.18 8.60 30.41
CA ARG A 121 1.34 7.96 31.72
C ARG A 121 0.03 7.42 32.31
N SER A 122 -1.06 7.44 31.54
CA SER A 122 -2.37 6.98 32.01
C SER A 122 -2.57 5.46 31.94
N GLY A 123 -1.54 4.70 31.52
CA GLY A 123 -1.65 3.26 31.24
C GLY A 123 -2.18 2.95 29.83
N ASN A 124 -2.32 3.98 28.99
CA ASN A 124 -2.75 3.91 27.59
C ASN A 124 -1.63 4.25 26.60
N GLU A 125 -0.37 4.06 27.00
CA GLU A 125 0.82 4.24 26.15
C GLU A 125 0.76 3.36 24.90
N CYS A 126 0.12 2.19 24.96
CA CYS A 126 -0.13 1.33 23.81
C CYS A 126 -1.60 1.38 23.39
N TYR A 127 -1.88 1.85 22.18
CA TYR A 127 -3.24 2.13 21.72
C TYR A 127 -3.46 1.70 20.27
N LYS A 128 -4.72 1.47 19.90
CA LYS A 128 -5.11 1.08 18.55
C LYS A 128 -4.83 2.23 17.57
N PRO A 129 -4.36 1.94 16.33
CA PRO A 129 -4.32 2.96 15.29
C PRO A 129 -5.72 3.51 15.04
N THR A 130 -5.80 4.78 14.66
CA THR A 130 -7.09 5.36 14.29
C THR A 130 -7.49 4.82 12.93
N VAL A 131 -8.58 4.05 12.89
CA VAL A 131 -9.22 3.70 11.62
C VAL A 131 -9.79 4.98 11.05
N LYS A 132 -9.21 5.46 9.95
CA LYS A 132 -9.72 6.58 9.17
C LYS A 132 -11.01 6.17 8.45
N SER A 133 -11.68 7.09 7.75
CA SER A 133 -12.90 6.75 6.98
C SER A 133 -12.62 5.60 5.99
N CYS A 134 -13.51 4.62 5.95
CA CYS A 134 -13.43 3.49 5.02
C CYS A 134 -14.03 3.78 3.65
N ALA A 135 -14.44 5.02 3.39
CA ALA A 135 -14.98 5.45 2.10
C ALA A 135 -13.87 5.61 1.04
N VAL A 136 -13.18 4.51 0.70
CA VAL A 136 -12.11 4.46 -0.31
C VAL A 136 -12.54 3.55 -1.46
N THR A 137 -12.60 4.10 -2.67
CA THR A 137 -12.91 3.33 -3.88
C THR A 137 -11.86 2.25 -4.12
N HIS A 138 -12.25 1.09 -4.64
CA HIS A 138 -11.33 -0.04 -4.84
C HIS A 138 -10.06 0.30 -5.66
N LYS A 139 -10.17 1.25 -6.60
CA LYS A 139 -9.05 1.73 -7.41
C LYS A 139 -8.00 2.54 -6.63
N ASN A 140 -8.41 3.16 -5.51
CA ASN A 140 -7.56 4.04 -4.70
C ASN A 140 -7.13 3.41 -3.38
N ARG A 141 -7.52 2.16 -3.13
CA ARG A 141 -7.14 1.42 -1.92
C ARG A 141 -5.64 1.23 -1.87
N LYS A 142 -5.07 1.41 -0.68
CA LYS A 142 -3.68 1.08 -0.38
C LYS A 142 -3.66 -0.10 0.56
N ASP A 143 -2.91 -1.14 0.18
CA ASP A 143 -2.87 -2.40 0.90
C ASP A 143 -2.36 -2.21 2.33
N CYS A 144 -3.15 -2.68 3.30
CA CYS A 144 -2.82 -2.74 4.72
C CYS A 144 -2.75 -4.18 5.25
N GLY A 145 -3.10 -5.16 4.43
CA GLY A 145 -3.15 -6.56 4.82
C GLY A 145 -2.05 -7.40 4.21
N TYR A 146 -2.36 -8.69 4.08
CA TYR A 146 -1.55 -9.70 3.40
C TYR A 146 -2.50 -10.61 2.61
N PRO A 147 -1.99 -11.44 1.68
CA PRO A 147 -2.83 -12.36 0.92
C PRO A 147 -3.71 -13.21 1.85
N TYR A 148 -5.01 -13.30 1.53
CA TYR A 148 -6.00 -14.08 2.28
C TYR A 148 -6.26 -13.63 3.73
N ILE A 149 -5.93 -12.38 4.08
CA ILE A 149 -6.22 -11.83 5.40
C ILE A 149 -7.73 -11.86 5.70
N SER A 150 -8.09 -12.24 6.94
CA SER A 150 -9.48 -12.20 7.39
C SER A 150 -9.94 -10.76 7.66
N ALA A 151 -11.24 -10.50 7.59
CA ALA A 151 -11.81 -9.21 7.98
C ALA A 151 -11.43 -8.83 9.42
N LYS A 152 -11.48 -9.80 10.33
CA LYS A 152 -11.12 -9.62 11.75
C LYS A 152 -9.66 -9.19 11.92
N ASP A 153 -8.73 -9.83 11.21
CA ASP A 153 -7.31 -9.49 11.31
C ASP A 153 -7.03 -8.13 10.67
N CYS A 154 -7.71 -7.81 9.56
CA CYS A 154 -7.62 -6.51 8.92
C CYS A 154 -8.06 -5.37 9.87
N PHE A 155 -9.22 -5.51 10.51
CA PHE A 155 -9.70 -4.52 11.48
C PHE A 155 -8.77 -4.42 12.70
N SER A 156 -8.19 -5.54 13.13
CA SER A 156 -7.25 -5.58 14.26
C SER A 156 -5.96 -4.81 13.99
N ARG A 157 -5.55 -4.72 12.72
CA ARG A 157 -4.45 -3.88 12.20
C ARG A 157 -4.83 -2.40 12.05
N GLY A 158 -6.07 -2.01 12.39
CA GLY A 158 -6.55 -0.64 12.29
C GLY A 158 -6.91 -0.22 10.86
N CYS A 159 -7.35 -1.18 10.03
CA CYS A 159 -7.65 -0.96 8.62
C CYS A 159 -9.09 -1.30 8.26
N CYS A 160 -9.46 -0.94 7.04
CA CYS A 160 -10.78 -1.17 6.47
C CYS A 160 -10.78 -2.47 5.66
N PHE A 161 -11.90 -3.20 5.71
CA PHE A 161 -12.08 -4.43 4.94
C PHE A 161 -13.29 -4.33 4.03
N ASP A 162 -13.13 -4.69 2.75
CA ASP A 162 -14.22 -4.84 1.79
C ASP A 162 -13.82 -5.79 0.64
N ASP A 163 -14.42 -6.97 0.64
CA ASP A 163 -14.22 -8.05 -0.33
C ASP A 163 -15.28 -8.12 -1.44
N SER A 164 -16.19 -7.13 -1.50
CA SER A 164 -17.28 -7.09 -2.50
C SER A 164 -16.80 -7.01 -3.95
N VAL A 165 -15.56 -6.58 -4.18
CA VAL A 165 -14.93 -6.50 -5.51
C VAL A 165 -13.78 -7.51 -5.60
N PRO A 166 -13.90 -8.57 -6.43
CA PRO A 166 -12.87 -9.59 -6.56
C PRO A 166 -11.60 -9.03 -7.22
N GLN A 167 -10.46 -9.68 -6.98
CA GLN A 167 -9.16 -9.30 -7.53
C GLN A 167 -8.71 -7.86 -7.19
N THR A 168 -9.15 -7.34 -6.05
CA THR A 168 -8.74 -6.02 -5.54
C THR A 168 -8.16 -6.14 -4.14
N ILE A 169 -7.64 -5.02 -3.62
CA ILE A 169 -7.17 -4.92 -2.24
C ILE A 169 -8.40 -4.95 -1.31
N TRP A 170 -8.56 -6.04 -0.56
CA TRP A 170 -9.66 -6.18 0.40
C TRP A 170 -9.37 -5.54 1.74
N CYS A 171 -8.12 -5.63 2.23
CA CYS A 171 -7.70 -4.95 3.45
C CYS A 171 -6.87 -3.71 3.12
N TYR A 172 -7.37 -2.53 3.45
CA TYR A 172 -6.79 -1.27 3.01
C TYR A 172 -6.77 -0.20 4.10
N TYR A 173 -5.82 0.74 3.98
CA TYR A 173 -5.83 1.94 4.81
C TYR A 173 -7.03 2.82 4.47
N GLY A 174 -7.74 3.28 5.50
CA GLY A 174 -8.75 4.34 5.34
C GLY A 174 -8.11 5.70 5.02
N THR A 175 -8.94 6.67 4.63
CA THR A 175 -8.53 8.06 4.38
C THR A 175 -9.28 9.02 5.30
N ASN A 176 -8.68 10.18 5.59
CA ASN A 176 -9.39 11.25 6.30
C ASN A 176 -10.45 11.88 5.41
#